data_AF-T1KVQ9-F1
#
_entry.id   AF-T1KVQ9-F1
#
_cell.length_a   1.000
_cell.length_b   1.000
_cell.length_c   1.000
_cell.angle_alpha   90.00
_cell.angle_beta   90.00
_cell.angle_gamma   90.00
#
_symmetry.space_group_name_H-M   'P 1'
#
loop_
_entity.id
_entity.type
_entity.pdbx_description
1 polymer ?
#
loop_
_entity_poly.entity_id
_entity_poly.type
_entity_poly.pdbx_seq_one_letter_code
_entity_poly.pdbx_strand_id
1 'polypeptide(L)'
;MGLLPIEFTDCLTDSPYFRENLHAHEKELDLTSQQIKGLIRDVNYLLQAASALSSAQRKLANSLSHFKFECIGGSQTDDEIVIARSLKEFGRYLNSIEDERDRMLDRASATFIKPIENFRRDHIGSVKEGKKKFDKETAKFCQSLERHLNLSTKKSENHLQEADATLLMEQRHFISASLEYVCKLQEVQERKKFEFVETVRIIFNTFIV
;
A
#
# COMPACT_ATOMS: atom_id res chain seq x y z
N MET A 1 14.65 16.70 -5.23
CA MET A 1 15.71 15.75 -5.61
C MET A 1 15.26 14.36 -5.17
N GLY A 2 15.64 13.31 -5.90
CA GLY A 2 15.32 11.92 -5.53
C GLY A 2 16.16 11.43 -4.35
N LEU A 3 15.83 10.23 -3.84
CA LEU A 3 16.63 9.55 -2.82
C LEU A 3 18.00 9.16 -3.40
N LEU A 4 19.05 9.27 -2.58
CA LEU A 4 20.39 8.85 -2.97
C LEU A 4 20.51 7.32 -2.84
N PRO A 5 21.29 6.65 -3.70
CA PRO A 5 21.55 5.23 -3.57
C PRO A 5 22.22 4.93 -2.22
N ILE A 6 21.95 3.75 -1.68
CA ILE A 6 22.59 3.24 -0.46
C ILE A 6 23.53 2.12 -0.88
N GLU A 7 24.83 2.28 -0.73
CA GLU A 7 25.78 1.23 -1.11
C GLU A 7 25.94 0.23 0.04
N PHE A 8 26.06 -1.06 -0.27
CA PHE A 8 26.30 -2.08 0.76
C PHE A 8 27.63 -1.87 1.50
N THR A 9 28.62 -1.27 0.83
CA THR A 9 29.91 -0.91 1.45
C THR A 9 29.75 0.11 2.57
N ASP A 10 28.72 0.95 2.53
CA ASP A 10 28.46 1.97 3.55
C ASP A 10 28.02 1.34 4.88
N CYS A 11 27.48 0.12 4.85
CA CYS A 11 27.16 -0.65 6.06
C CYS A 11 28.40 -0.99 6.90
N LEU A 12 29.58 -1.05 6.27
CA LEU A 12 30.84 -1.36 6.96
C LEU A 12 31.41 -0.14 7.67
N THR A 13 31.21 1.05 7.09
CA THR A 13 31.74 2.31 7.62
C THR A 13 30.80 2.97 8.63
N ASP A 14 29.50 2.67 8.53
CA ASP A 14 28.43 3.24 9.36
C ASP A 14 28.52 4.76 9.53
N SER A 15 28.84 5.45 8.44
CA SER A 15 29.09 6.89 8.49
C SER A 15 27.83 7.69 8.87
N PRO A 16 27.98 8.90 9.44
CA PRO A 16 26.84 9.78 9.69
C PRO A 16 26.03 10.08 8.41
N TYR A 17 26.70 10.16 7.26
CA TYR A 17 26.07 10.34 5.96
C TYR A 17 25.23 9.13 5.54
N PHE A 18 25.74 7.91 5.76
CA PHE A 18 24.98 6.68 5.56
C PHE A 18 23.72 6.66 6.41
N ARG A 19 23.83 7.02 7.70
CA ARG A 19 22.69 7.12 8.62
C ARG A 19 21.65 8.17 8.17
N GLU A 20 22.11 9.33 7.72
CA GLU A 20 21.20 10.37 7.17
C GLU A 20 20.47 9.86 5.92
N ASN A 21 21.18 9.17 5.02
CA ASN A 21 20.58 8.58 3.84
C ASN A 21 19.54 7.50 4.20
N LEU A 22 19.85 6.60 5.15
CA LEU A 22 18.88 5.63 5.68
C LEU A 22 17.60 6.33 6.18
N HIS A 23 17.75 7.39 6.98
CA HIS A 23 16.61 8.17 7.47
C HIS A 23 15.78 8.82 6.36
N ALA A 24 16.42 9.28 5.29
CA ALA A 24 15.71 9.80 4.13
C ALA A 24 14.82 8.73 3.46
N HIS A 25 15.34 7.51 3.29
CA HIS A 25 14.59 6.37 2.77
C HIS A 25 13.45 5.94 3.70
N GLU A 26 13.69 5.88 5.01
CA GLU A 26 12.66 5.58 6.01
C GLU A 26 11.51 6.57 5.96
N LYS A 27 11.83 7.87 5.92
CA LYS A 27 10.84 8.95 5.86
C LYS A 27 9.98 8.87 4.60
N GLU A 28 10.60 8.54 3.47
CA GLU A 28 9.88 8.38 2.20
C GLU A 28 8.92 7.18 2.24
N LEU A 29 9.33 6.05 2.83
CA LEU A 29 8.45 4.90 3.01
C LEU A 29 7.30 5.19 3.99
N ASP A 30 7.55 5.96 5.05
CA ASP A 30 6.49 6.39 5.97
C ASP A 30 5.48 7.31 5.27
N LEU A 31 5.93 8.25 4.44
CA LEU A 31 5.07 9.08 3.60
C LEU A 31 4.25 8.22 2.63
N THR A 32 4.89 7.27 1.94
CA THR A 32 4.22 6.32 1.05
C THR A 32 3.13 5.55 1.80
N SER A 33 3.42 5.07 3.01
CA SER A 33 2.44 4.35 3.85
C SER A 33 1.21 5.21 4.18
N GLN A 34 1.41 6.50 4.45
CA GLN A 34 0.32 7.44 4.71
C GLN A 34 -0.51 7.72 3.46
N GLN A 35 0.16 7.93 2.31
CA GLN A 35 -0.50 8.13 1.03
C GLN A 35 -1.36 6.92 0.63
N ILE A 36 -0.86 5.69 0.84
CA ILE A 36 -1.65 4.47 0.61
C ILE A 36 -2.92 4.45 1.46
N LYS A 37 -2.83 4.80 2.75
CA LYS A 37 -4.01 4.88 3.62
C LYS A 37 -5.03 5.90 3.11
N GLY A 38 -4.56 7.05 2.63
CA GLY A 38 -5.40 8.08 2.01
C GLY A 38 -6.11 7.54 0.77
N LEU A 39 -5.35 6.93 -0.14
CA LEU A 39 -5.90 6.36 -1.38
C LEU A 39 -6.94 5.27 -1.13
N ILE A 40 -6.68 4.35 -0.18
CA ILE A 40 -7.66 3.33 0.22
C ILE A 40 -8.94 3.99 0.75
N ARG A 41 -8.83 5.05 1.55
CA ARG A 41 -9.98 5.77 2.08
C ARG A 41 -10.80 6.41 0.96
N ASP A 42 -10.14 7.10 0.04
CA ASP A 42 -10.80 7.79 -1.07
C ASP A 42 -11.49 6.80 -2.01
N VAL A 43 -10.87 5.65 -2.29
CA VAL A 43 -11.51 4.59 -3.09
C VAL A 43 -12.71 3.99 -2.36
N ASN A 44 -12.67 3.78 -1.05
CA ASN A 44 -13.85 3.33 -0.31
C ASN A 44 -15.00 4.35 -0.36
N TYR A 45 -14.72 5.65 -0.28
CA TYR A 45 -15.74 6.68 -0.47
C TYR A 45 -16.31 6.67 -1.89
N LEU A 46 -15.47 6.50 -2.91
CA LEU A 46 -15.92 6.37 -4.29
C LEU A 46 -16.83 5.15 -4.47
N LEU A 47 -16.48 3.99 -3.90
CA LEU A 47 -17.30 2.78 -3.93
C LEU A 47 -18.67 3.00 -3.28
N GLN A 48 -18.69 3.68 -2.14
CA GLN A 48 -19.94 4.01 -1.45
C GLN A 48 -20.83 4.96 -2.28
N ALA A 49 -20.23 5.99 -2.89
CA ALA A 49 -20.95 6.92 -3.76
C ALA A 49 -21.50 6.22 -5.01
N ALA A 50 -20.70 5.34 -5.62
CA ALA A 50 -21.12 4.54 -6.76
C ALA A 50 -22.30 3.62 -6.40
N SER A 51 -22.27 2.97 -5.24
CA SER A 51 -23.39 2.14 -4.76
C SER A 51 -24.68 2.94 -4.54
N ALA A 52 -24.56 4.17 -4.02
CA ALA A 52 -25.70 5.08 -3.87
C ALA A 52 -26.27 5.51 -5.24
N LEU A 53 -25.39 5.81 -6.20
CA LEU A 53 -25.78 6.10 -7.59
C LEU A 53 -26.50 4.90 -8.20
N SER A 54 -25.96 3.68 -8.09
CA SER A 54 -26.61 2.47 -8.61
C SER A 54 -28.01 2.28 -8.04
N SER A 55 -28.17 2.54 -6.73
CA SER A 55 -29.47 2.48 -6.06
C SER A 55 -30.47 3.50 -6.62
N ALA A 56 -30.02 4.73 -6.92
CA ALA A 56 -30.86 5.76 -7.54
C ALA A 56 -31.23 5.40 -8.98
N GLN A 57 -30.27 4.89 -9.77
CA GLN A 57 -30.50 4.47 -11.15
C GLN A 57 -31.47 3.28 -11.24
N ARG A 58 -31.40 2.31 -10.32
CA ARG A 58 -32.39 1.22 -10.23
C ARG A 58 -33.79 1.73 -9.88
N LYS A 59 -33.91 2.71 -8.99
CA LYS A 59 -35.21 3.35 -8.69
C LYS A 59 -35.80 4.05 -9.91
N LEU A 60 -34.97 4.75 -10.68
CA LEU A 60 -35.37 5.36 -11.95
C LEU A 60 -35.79 4.28 -12.96
N ALA A 61 -34.99 3.23 -13.14
CA ALA A 61 -35.29 2.09 -14.00
C ALA A 61 -36.64 1.46 -13.67
N ASN A 62 -36.92 1.29 -12.37
CA ASN A 62 -38.19 0.77 -11.89
C ASN A 62 -39.35 1.70 -12.25
N SER A 63 -39.18 3.00 -12.06
CA SER A 63 -40.20 4.01 -12.39
C SER A 63 -40.50 4.03 -13.89
N LEU A 64 -39.47 3.97 -14.74
CA LEU A 64 -39.61 3.86 -16.20
C LEU A 64 -40.33 2.57 -16.61
N SER A 65 -39.99 1.45 -15.97
CA SER A 65 -40.56 0.13 -16.28
C SER A 65 -42.04 -0.01 -15.93
N HIS A 66 -42.50 0.78 -14.95
CA HIS A 66 -43.88 0.76 -14.45
C HIS A 66 -44.68 1.97 -14.91
N PHE A 67 -44.09 2.88 -15.69
CA PHE A 67 -44.79 4.02 -16.23
C PHE A 67 -45.92 3.56 -17.15
N LYS A 68 -47.13 4.05 -16.88
CA LYS A 68 -48.32 3.79 -17.69
C LYS A 68 -49.02 5.12 -17.94
N PHE A 69 -49.49 5.31 -19.16
CA PHE A 69 -50.38 6.42 -19.49
C PHE A 69 -51.76 6.15 -18.89
N GLU A 70 -52.31 7.13 -18.19
CA GLU A 70 -53.73 7.15 -17.84
C GLU A 70 -54.49 7.79 -19.01
N CYS A 71 -55.31 7.00 -19.69
CA CYS A 71 -56.03 7.44 -20.88
C CYS A 71 -57.44 7.93 -20.53
N ILE A 72 -57.88 9.01 -21.19
CA ILE A 72 -59.27 9.48 -21.12
C ILE A 72 -60.08 8.71 -22.17
N GLY A 73 -61.00 7.86 -21.71
CA GLY A 73 -61.72 6.90 -22.57
C GLY A 73 -61.11 5.50 -22.52
N GLY A 74 -61.88 4.48 -22.89
CA GLY A 74 -61.57 3.06 -22.62
C GLY A 74 -60.42 2.43 -23.40
N SER A 75 -59.61 3.20 -24.14
CA SER A 75 -58.52 2.68 -25.00
C SER A 75 -57.33 3.63 -25.07
N GLN A 76 -56.11 3.07 -25.13
CA GLN A 76 -54.87 3.81 -25.36
C GLN A 76 -54.66 4.09 -26.86
N THR A 77 -53.95 5.16 -27.19
CA THR A 77 -53.48 5.42 -28.56
C THR A 77 -52.26 4.58 -28.91
N ASP A 78 -51.99 4.40 -30.21
CA ASP A 78 -50.80 3.68 -30.67
C ASP A 78 -49.49 4.33 -30.16
N ASP A 79 -49.45 5.67 -30.12
CA ASP A 79 -48.29 6.42 -29.61
C ASP A 79 -48.07 6.18 -28.11
N GLU A 80 -49.13 6.16 -27.30
CA GLU A 80 -49.05 5.87 -25.86
C GLU A 80 -48.51 4.45 -25.60
N ILE A 81 -48.94 3.47 -26.41
CA ILE A 81 -48.45 2.09 -26.34
C ILE A 81 -46.96 2.04 -26.70
N VAL A 82 -46.55 2.73 -27.78
CA VAL A 82 -45.14 2.77 -28.22
C VAL A 82 -44.26 3.43 -27.15
N ILE A 83 -44.65 4.59 -26.63
CA ILE A 83 -43.87 5.31 -25.61
C ILE A 83 -43.74 4.48 -24.33
N ALA A 84 -44.83 3.87 -23.84
CA ALA A 84 -44.78 3.03 -22.64
C ALA A 84 -43.84 1.83 -22.84
N ARG A 85 -43.85 1.23 -24.02
CA ARG A 85 -42.91 0.15 -24.38
C ARG A 85 -41.45 0.64 -24.41
N SER A 86 -41.20 1.81 -24.99
CA SER A 86 -39.86 2.41 -25.01
C SER A 86 -39.32 2.68 -23.61
N LEU A 87 -40.15 3.24 -22.70
CA LEU A 87 -39.76 3.47 -21.31
C LEU A 87 -39.43 2.17 -20.57
N LYS A 88 -40.19 1.11 -20.84
CA LYS A 88 -39.89 -0.22 -20.29
C LYS A 88 -38.55 -0.77 -20.77
N GLU A 89 -38.22 -0.62 -22.06
CA GLU A 89 -36.90 -1.02 -22.57
C GLU A 89 -35.77 -0.17 -21.98
N PHE A 90 -35.95 1.15 -21.83
CA PHE A 90 -34.97 2.01 -21.16
C PHE A 90 -34.71 1.55 -19.72
N GLY A 91 -35.77 1.23 -18.96
CA GLY A 91 -35.63 0.67 -17.62
C GLY A 91 -34.86 -0.66 -17.60
N ARG A 92 -35.10 -1.54 -18.58
CA ARG A 92 -34.36 -2.80 -18.73
C ARG A 92 -32.87 -2.56 -18.99
N TYR A 93 -32.53 -1.69 -19.94
CA TYR A 93 -31.13 -1.36 -20.25
C TYR A 93 -30.42 -0.74 -19.06
N LEU A 94 -31.09 0.17 -18.34
CA LEU A 94 -30.52 0.79 -17.16
C LEU A 94 -30.19 -0.25 -16.08
N ASN A 95 -31.11 -1.18 -15.80
CA ASN A 95 -30.81 -2.29 -14.88
C ASN A 95 -29.63 -3.16 -15.33
N SER A 96 -29.52 -3.48 -16.63
CA SER A 96 -28.37 -4.24 -17.14
C SER A 96 -27.03 -3.52 -16.95
N ILE A 97 -27.02 -2.19 -17.10
CA ILE A 97 -25.82 -1.38 -16.81
C ILE A 97 -25.48 -1.44 -15.32
N GLU A 98 -26.48 -1.33 -14.44
CA GLU A 98 -26.28 -1.40 -12.99
C GLU A 98 -25.76 -2.77 -12.53
N ASP A 99 -26.21 -3.85 -13.16
CA ASP A 99 -25.74 -5.20 -12.82
C ASP A 99 -24.25 -5.40 -13.17
N GLU A 100 -23.78 -4.83 -14.29
CA GLU A 100 -22.35 -4.83 -14.59
C GLU A 100 -21.57 -3.89 -13.67
N ARG A 101 -22.14 -2.75 -13.28
CA ARG A 101 -21.52 -1.85 -12.29
C ARG A 101 -21.33 -2.54 -10.94
N ASP A 102 -22.33 -3.27 -10.45
CA ASP A 102 -22.20 -3.98 -9.17
C ASP A 102 -21.08 -5.02 -9.22
N ARG A 103 -21.00 -5.82 -10.29
CA ARG A 103 -19.90 -6.79 -10.48
C ARG A 103 -18.53 -6.12 -10.48
N MET A 104 -18.44 -4.91 -11.03
CA MET A 104 -17.22 -4.12 -11.07
C MET A 104 -16.85 -3.58 -9.69
N LEU A 105 -17.83 -3.05 -8.93
CA LEU A 105 -17.65 -2.57 -7.56
C LEU A 105 -17.23 -3.70 -6.61
N ASP A 106 -17.84 -4.87 -6.73
CA ASP A 106 -17.50 -6.06 -5.93
C ASP A 106 -16.04 -6.49 -6.13
N ARG A 107 -15.52 -6.35 -7.35
CA ARG A 107 -14.13 -6.71 -7.68
C ARG A 107 -13.12 -5.71 -7.13
N ALA A 108 -13.46 -4.43 -7.02
CA ALA A 108 -12.52 -3.37 -6.63
C ALA A 108 -11.84 -3.62 -5.27
N SER A 109 -12.56 -4.21 -4.30
CA SER A 109 -11.95 -4.56 -3.02
C SER A 109 -10.83 -5.60 -3.18
N ALA A 110 -11.06 -6.63 -3.99
CA ALA A 110 -10.11 -7.71 -4.21
C ALA A 110 -8.96 -7.33 -5.15
N THR A 111 -9.23 -6.52 -6.18
CA THR A 111 -8.27 -6.19 -7.23
C THR A 111 -7.43 -4.95 -6.93
N PHE A 112 -7.88 -4.09 -6.01
CA PHE A 112 -7.17 -2.86 -5.67
C PHE A 112 -6.92 -2.69 -4.17
N ILE A 113 -7.96 -2.68 -3.34
CA ILE A 113 -7.83 -2.35 -1.91
C ILE A 113 -6.93 -3.38 -1.19
N LYS A 114 -7.20 -4.67 -1.36
CA LYS A 114 -6.41 -5.72 -0.72
C LYS A 114 -4.94 -5.73 -1.15
N PRO A 115 -4.59 -5.71 -2.46
CA PRO A 115 -3.19 -5.65 -2.89
C PRO A 115 -2.41 -4.49 -2.28
N ILE A 116 -2.94 -3.27 -2.34
CA ILE A 116 -2.22 -2.08 -1.84
C ILE A 116 -2.15 -2.04 -0.31
N GLU A 117 -3.17 -2.56 0.38
CA GLU A 117 -3.16 -2.73 1.82
C GLU A 117 -2.13 -3.79 2.26
N ASN A 118 -2.07 -4.93 1.57
CA ASN A 118 -1.09 -5.97 1.80
C ASN A 118 0.33 -5.43 1.54
N PHE A 119 0.55 -4.68 0.45
CA PHE A 119 1.84 -4.04 0.21
C PHE A 119 2.27 -3.14 1.38
N ARG A 120 1.35 -2.30 1.86
CA ARG A 120 1.60 -1.41 3.00
C ARG A 120 1.91 -2.20 4.29
N ARG A 121 1.17 -3.26 4.56
CA ARG A 121 1.32 -4.05 5.79
C ARG A 121 2.56 -4.93 5.76
N ASP A 122 2.74 -5.67 4.66
CA ASP A 122 3.67 -6.80 4.59
C ASP A 122 5.05 -6.33 4.07
N HIS A 123 5.09 -5.39 3.12
CA HIS A 123 6.35 -4.84 2.60
C HIS A 123 6.84 -3.63 3.41
N ILE A 124 6.06 -2.55 3.52
CA ILE A 124 6.49 -1.38 4.30
C ILE A 124 6.59 -1.73 5.80
N GLY A 125 5.65 -2.53 6.32
CA GLY A 125 5.70 -2.96 7.72
C GLY A 125 6.92 -3.83 8.06
N SER A 126 7.40 -4.68 7.14
CA SER A 126 8.60 -5.51 7.40
C SER A 126 9.89 -4.70 7.46
N VAL A 127 9.98 -3.57 6.76
CA VAL A 127 11.12 -2.62 6.90
C VAL A 127 11.20 -2.08 8.33
N LYS A 128 10.05 -1.79 8.96
CA LYS A 128 10.02 -1.31 10.36
C LYS A 128 10.54 -2.37 11.33
N GLU A 129 10.27 -3.65 11.07
CA GLU A 129 10.80 -4.73 11.88
C GLU A 129 12.30 -4.94 11.65
N GLY A 130 12.75 -4.87 10.39
CA GLY A 130 14.17 -4.87 10.04
C GLY A 130 14.95 -3.75 10.73
N LYS A 131 14.35 -2.54 10.81
CA LYS A 131 14.92 -1.40 11.54
C LYS A 131 15.11 -1.71 13.01
N LYS A 132 14.12 -2.30 13.69
CA LYS A 132 14.27 -2.68 15.11
C LYS A 132 15.42 -3.65 15.34
N LYS A 133 15.61 -4.62 14.44
CA LYS A 133 16.75 -5.55 14.49
C LYS A 133 18.07 -4.80 14.31
N PHE A 134 18.15 -3.92 13.31
CA PHE A 134 19.32 -3.09 13.06
C PHE A 134 19.68 -2.18 14.25
N ASP A 135 18.70 -1.48 14.83
CA ASP A 135 18.88 -0.61 15.99
C ASP A 135 19.34 -1.41 17.21
N LYS A 136 18.79 -2.60 17.42
CA LYS A 136 19.17 -3.50 18.52
C LYS A 136 20.62 -3.97 18.41
N GLU A 137 21.04 -4.43 17.23
CA GLU A 137 22.43 -4.88 17.03
C GLU A 137 23.40 -3.69 17.01
N THR A 138 22.98 -2.51 16.53
CA THR A 138 23.73 -1.26 16.69
C THR A 138 24.00 -0.97 18.17
N ALA A 139 22.96 -1.00 19.02
CA ALA A 139 23.11 -0.70 20.44
C ALA A 139 24.05 -1.68 21.17
N LYS A 140 23.96 -2.99 20.85
CA LYS A 140 24.87 -4.00 21.40
C LYS A 140 26.31 -3.77 20.98
N PHE A 141 26.54 -3.47 19.69
CA PHE A 141 27.87 -3.18 19.18
C PHE A 141 28.47 -1.94 19.84
N CYS A 142 27.72 -0.83 19.92
CA CYS A 142 28.16 0.38 20.62
C CYS A 142 28.47 0.12 22.11
N GLN A 143 27.63 -0.65 22.80
CA GLN A 143 27.88 -1.02 24.20
C GLN A 143 29.13 -1.89 24.35
N SER A 144 29.35 -2.85 23.44
CA SER A 144 30.54 -3.70 23.44
C SER A 144 31.80 -2.87 23.17
N LEU A 145 31.73 -1.93 22.22
CA LEU A 145 32.81 -1.00 21.89
C LEU A 145 33.16 -0.10 23.09
N GLU A 146 32.17 0.47 23.77
CA GLU A 146 32.39 1.28 24.97
C GLU A 146 33.06 0.48 26.08
N ARG A 147 32.61 -0.76 26.33
CA ARG A 147 33.26 -1.66 27.30
C ARG A 147 34.70 -1.95 26.92
N HIS A 148 34.95 -2.17 25.62
CA HIS A 148 36.27 -2.48 25.10
C HIS A 148 37.23 -1.29 25.24
N LEU A 149 36.79 -0.08 24.89
CA LEU A 149 37.56 1.16 25.05
C LEU A 149 37.91 1.48 26.50
N ASN A 150 37.05 1.06 27.45
CA ASN A 150 37.27 1.25 28.89
C ASN A 150 38.12 0.14 29.54
N LEU A 151 38.65 -0.82 28.77
CA LEU A 151 39.51 -1.87 29.31
C LEU A 151 40.86 -1.32 29.79
N SER A 152 41.23 -1.69 31.00
CA SER A 152 42.57 -1.43 31.54
C SER A 152 43.59 -2.37 30.90
N THR A 153 44.70 -1.82 30.43
CA THR A 153 45.87 -2.56 29.91
C THR A 153 46.53 -3.50 30.93
N LYS A 154 46.20 -3.34 32.22
CA LYS A 154 46.66 -4.23 33.30
C LYS A 154 45.87 -5.55 33.42
N LYS A 155 44.83 -5.77 32.60
CA LYS A 155 44.08 -7.03 32.59
C LYS A 155 44.94 -8.16 32.03
N SER A 156 44.61 -9.40 32.41
CA SER A 156 45.35 -10.56 31.89
C SER A 156 45.12 -10.70 30.40
N GLU A 157 46.09 -11.26 29.68
CA GLU A 157 46.02 -11.53 28.25
C GLU A 157 44.71 -12.24 27.85
N ASN A 158 44.32 -13.29 28.59
CA ASN A 158 43.06 -14.01 28.32
C ASN A 158 41.82 -13.11 28.39
N HIS A 159 41.77 -12.14 29.32
CA HIS A 159 40.63 -11.22 29.42
C HIS A 159 40.58 -10.23 28.27
N LEU A 160 41.75 -9.80 27.77
CA LEU A 160 41.84 -8.92 26.62
C LEU A 160 41.37 -9.66 25.35
N GLN A 161 41.84 -10.89 25.16
CA GLN A 161 41.43 -11.75 24.04
C GLN A 161 39.93 -12.07 24.04
N GLU A 162 39.33 -12.33 25.20
CA GLU A 162 37.88 -12.54 25.33
C GLU A 162 37.08 -11.28 24.96
N ALA A 163 37.56 -10.11 25.36
CA ALA A 163 36.93 -8.84 25.02
C ALA A 163 37.05 -8.52 23.52
N ASP A 164 38.20 -8.79 22.90
CA ASP A 164 38.38 -8.70 21.45
C ASP A 164 37.42 -9.63 20.71
N ALA A 165 37.35 -10.89 21.12
CA ALA A 165 36.47 -11.88 20.50
C ALA A 165 34.99 -11.46 20.60
N THR A 166 34.58 -10.91 21.74
CA THR A 166 33.22 -10.39 21.95
C THR A 166 32.94 -9.18 21.06
N LEU A 167 33.87 -8.23 20.97
CA LEU A 167 33.72 -7.04 20.11
C LEU A 167 33.60 -7.44 18.64
N LEU A 168 34.46 -8.33 18.15
CA LEU A 168 34.43 -8.82 16.78
C LEU A 168 33.14 -9.60 16.48
N MET A 169 32.60 -10.34 17.45
CA MET A 169 31.32 -11.03 17.30
C MET A 169 30.16 -10.03 17.15
N GLU A 170 30.06 -9.04 18.04
CA GLU A 170 29.00 -8.02 17.97
C GLU A 170 29.14 -7.15 16.71
N GLN A 171 30.36 -6.86 16.26
CA GLN A 171 30.60 -6.16 14.99
C GLN A 171 30.05 -6.95 13.80
N ARG A 172 30.27 -8.28 13.76
CA ARG A 172 29.72 -9.14 12.71
C ARG A 172 28.19 -9.16 12.73
N HIS A 173 27.57 -9.22 13.91
CA HIS A 173 26.11 -9.17 14.04
C HIS A 173 25.55 -7.83 13.57
N PHE A 174 26.18 -6.72 13.96
CA PHE A 174 25.82 -5.38 13.51
C PHE A 174 25.89 -5.25 11.98
N ILE A 175 27.02 -5.63 11.37
CA ILE A 175 27.21 -5.54 9.91
C ILE A 175 26.17 -6.42 9.19
N SER A 176 25.95 -7.65 9.67
CA SER A 176 24.94 -8.54 9.08
C SER A 176 23.54 -7.94 9.15
N ALA A 177 23.16 -7.37 10.30
CA ALA A 177 21.86 -6.72 10.45
C ALA A 177 21.74 -5.45 9.56
N SER A 178 22.81 -4.68 9.42
CA SER A 178 22.87 -3.51 8.53
C SER A 178 22.66 -3.90 7.07
N LEU A 179 23.37 -4.92 6.59
CA LEU A 179 23.24 -5.42 5.21
C LEU A 179 21.84 -5.95 4.93
N GLU A 180 21.29 -6.76 5.84
CA GLU A 180 19.90 -7.25 5.72
C GLU A 180 18.89 -6.10 5.68
N TYR A 181 19.09 -5.08 6.51
CA TYR A 181 18.21 -3.92 6.57
C TYR A 181 18.26 -3.08 5.29
N VAL A 182 19.46 -2.77 4.78
CA VAL A 182 19.65 -2.06 3.50
C VAL A 182 19.07 -2.86 2.34
N CYS A 183 19.32 -4.17 2.29
CA CYS A 183 18.73 -5.05 1.28
C CYS A 183 17.20 -4.96 1.31
N LYS A 184 16.60 -4.99 2.50
CA LYS A 184 15.15 -4.91 2.65
C LYS A 184 14.58 -3.56 2.21
N LEU A 185 15.26 -2.46 2.56
CA LEU A 185 14.89 -1.12 2.12
C LEU A 185 14.88 -1.04 0.59
N GLN A 186 15.96 -1.47 -0.06
CA GLN A 186 16.07 -1.48 -1.52
C GLN A 186 15.02 -2.37 -2.18
N GLU A 187 14.79 -3.58 -1.64
CA GLU A 187 13.76 -4.50 -2.14
C GLU A 187 12.38 -3.83 -2.17
N VAL A 188 11.99 -3.16 -1.09
CA VAL A 188 10.68 -2.50 -1.01
C VAL A 188 10.61 -1.29 -1.94
N GLN A 189 11.70 -0.54 -2.10
CA GLN A 189 11.75 0.57 -3.06
C GLN A 189 11.58 0.10 -4.51
N GLU A 190 12.20 -1.02 -4.89
CA GLU A 190 12.02 -1.61 -6.23
C GLU A 190 10.61 -2.18 -6.40
N ARG A 191 10.09 -2.90 -5.41
CA ARG A 191 8.69 -3.41 -5.42
C ARG A 191 7.66 -2.31 -5.63
N LYS A 192 7.85 -1.18 -4.94
CA LYS A 192 6.99 0.00 -5.08
C LYS A 192 6.89 0.46 -6.54
N LYS A 193 7.97 0.38 -7.34
CA LYS A 193 7.96 0.87 -8.73
C LYS A 193 7.05 0.06 -9.64
N PHE A 194 6.87 -1.23 -9.40
CA PHE A 194 6.04 -2.08 -10.26
C PHE A 194 4.68 -2.43 -9.66
N GLU A 195 4.62 -2.84 -8.38
CA GLU A 195 3.35 -3.26 -7.75
C GLU A 195 2.35 -2.10 -7.69
N PHE A 196 2.83 -0.87 -7.50
CA PHE A 196 1.98 0.32 -7.46
C PHE A 196 1.44 0.69 -8.85
N VAL A 197 2.27 0.57 -9.90
CA VAL A 197 1.87 0.86 -11.29
C VAL A 197 0.82 -0.14 -11.77
N GLU A 198 1.00 -1.43 -11.48
CA GLU A 198 0.00 -2.45 -11.80
C GLU A 198 -1.32 -2.18 -11.08
N THR A 199 -1.24 -1.83 -9.80
CA THR A 199 -2.40 -1.51 -8.97
C THR A 199 -3.16 -0.27 -9.48
N VAL A 200 -2.46 0.80 -9.87
CA VAL A 200 -3.07 2.00 -10.44
C VAL A 200 -3.71 1.72 -11.80
N ARG A 201 -3.06 0.92 -12.66
CA ARG A 201 -3.62 0.50 -13.95
C ARG A 201 -4.97 -0.20 -13.79
N ILE A 202 -5.13 -1.01 -12.74
CA ILE A 202 -6.39 -1.68 -12.43
C ILE A 202 -7.48 -0.66 -12.08
N ILE A 203 -7.17 0.40 -11.32
CA ILE A 203 -8.16 1.46 -11.02
C ILE A 203 -8.68 2.10 -12.31
N PHE A 204 -7.78 2.51 -13.20
CA PHE A 204 -8.17 3.17 -14.45
C PHE A 204 -9.12 2.29 -15.28
N ASN A 205 -8.81 1.00 -15.40
CA ASN A 205 -9.66 0.04 -16.11
C ASN A 205 -10.97 -0.31 -15.39
N THR A 206 -11.06 -0.04 -14.09
CA THR A 206 -12.24 -0.39 -13.27
C THR A 206 -13.16 0.81 -13.04
N PHE A 207 -12.67 2.05 -13.12
CA PHE A 207 -13.46 3.23 -12.74
C PHE A 207 -13.51 4.33 -13.79
N ILE A 208 -12.57 4.37 -14.75
CA ILE A 208 -12.38 5.52 -15.64
C ILE A 208 -12.65 5.17 -17.10
N VAL A 209 -12.52 3.90 -17.48
CA VAL A 209 -12.84 3.36 -18.82
C VAL A 209 -14.06 2.45 -18.72
#